data_AF-A0AB74M762-F1
#
_entry.id   AF-A0AB74M762-F1
#
_cell.length_a   1.000
_cell.length_b   1.000
_cell.length_c   1.000
_cell.angle_alpha   90.00
_cell.angle_beta   90.00
_cell.angle_gamma   90.00
#
_symmetry.space_group_name_H-M   'P 1'
#
loop_
_entity.id
_entity.type
_entity.pdbx_description
1 polymer ?
#
loop_
_entity_poly.entity_id
_entity_poly.type
_entity_poly.pdbx_seq_one_letter_code
_entity_poly.pdbx_strand_id
1 'polypeptide(L)'
;MLDARAIAHHPPAVQRLLVWSALGCRLVREAGRWRLEKPADMPRGRGPAPTPIQDRTARAAIAAGAQTGAPADLFTTDHRQAA
;
A
#
# COMPACT_ATOMS: atom_id res chain seq x y z
N MET A 1 8.14 -3.49 12.26
CA MET A 1 6.79 -3.62 12.85
C MET A 1 6.33 -2.22 13.22
N LEU A 2 5.24 -1.72 12.63
CA LEU A 2 4.76 -0.34 12.85
C LEU A 2 4.21 -0.20 14.27
N ASP A 3 4.64 0.83 15.01
CA ASP A 3 4.19 1.10 16.37
C ASP A 3 2.82 1.82 16.38
N ALA A 4 1.87 1.31 17.17
CA ALA A 4 0.50 1.86 17.19
C ALA A 4 0.43 3.30 17.71
N ARG A 5 1.33 3.70 18.62
CA ARG A 5 1.41 5.09 19.10
C ARG A 5 1.98 5.98 18.00
N ALA A 6 2.98 5.53 17.26
CA ALA A 6 3.51 6.27 16.12
C ALA A 6 2.44 6.54 15.05
N ILE A 7 1.56 5.57 14.78
CA ILE A 7 0.43 5.75 13.86
C ILE A 7 -0.50 6.88 14.33
N ALA A 8 -0.88 6.91 15.61
CA ALA A 8 -1.85 7.88 16.15
C ALA A 8 -1.39 9.36 16.06
N HIS A 9 -0.08 9.63 15.90
CA HIS A 9 0.46 10.99 15.77
C HIS A 9 0.34 11.56 14.34
N HIS A 10 -0.07 10.76 13.36
CA HIS A 10 -0.21 11.22 11.98
C HIS A 10 -1.64 11.68 11.65
N PRO A 11 -1.84 12.47 10.58
CA PRO A 11 -3.19 12.83 10.11
C PRO A 11 -4.03 11.58 9.76
N PRO A 12 -5.37 11.60 9.93
CA PRO A 12 -6.24 10.42 9.72
C PRO A 12 -6.05 9.72 8.37
N ALA A 13 -5.76 10.47 7.31
CA ALA A 13 -5.48 9.91 5.99
C ALA A 13 -4.19 9.07 5.96
N VAL A 14 -3.13 9.53 6.63
CA VAL A 14 -1.84 8.81 6.75
C VAL A 14 -2.01 7.60 7.67
N GLN A 15 -2.75 7.73 8.78
CA GLN A 15 -3.05 6.61 9.67
C GLN A 15 -3.69 5.44 8.92
N ARG A 16 -4.69 5.73 8.08
CA ARG A 16 -5.35 4.72 7.25
C ARG A 16 -4.36 3.99 6.35
N LEU A 17 -3.43 4.70 5.70
CA LEU A 17 -2.41 4.07 4.85
C LEU A 17 -1.46 3.19 5.65
N LEU A 18 -1.06 3.60 6.85
CA LEU A 18 -0.22 2.80 7.74
C LEU A 18 -0.94 1.53 8.21
N VAL A 19 -2.23 1.62 8.53
CA VAL A 19 -3.06 0.45 8.87
C VAL A 19 -3.15 -0.51 7.70
N TRP A 20 -3.45 -0.03 6.49
CA TRP A 20 -3.48 -0.88 5.30
C TRP A 20 -2.13 -1.52 5.02
N SER A 21 -1.03 -0.78 5.24
CA SER A 21 0.30 -1.32 5.09
C SER A 21 0.63 -2.39 6.14
N ALA A 22 0.19 -2.23 7.39
CA ALA A 22 0.31 -3.26 8.42
C ALA A 22 -0.49 -4.54 8.09
N LEU A 23 -1.58 -4.41 7.32
CA LEU A 23 -2.37 -5.52 6.78
C LEU A 23 -1.74 -6.15 5.51
N GLY A 24 -0.53 -5.75 5.14
CA GLY A 24 0.20 -6.30 3.98
C GLY A 24 -0.12 -5.64 2.65
N CYS A 25 -0.88 -4.53 2.62
CA CYS A 25 -1.06 -3.75 1.40
C CYS A 25 0.18 -2.90 1.10
N ARG A 26 0.41 -2.61 -0.17
CA ARG A 26 1.56 -1.81 -0.63
C ARG A 26 1.09 -0.55 -1.34
N LEU A 27 1.79 0.55 -1.12
CA LEU A 27 1.61 1.77 -1.91
C LEU A 27 2.32 1.60 -3.26
N VAL A 28 1.57 1.73 -4.35
CA VAL A 28 2.07 1.65 -5.72
C VAL A 28 1.69 2.93 -6.47
N ARG A 29 2.60 3.38 -7.34
CA ARG A 29 2.38 4.54 -8.19
C ARG A 29 2.09 4.07 -9.61
N GLU A 30 0.87 4.34 -10.08
CA GLU A 30 0.41 3.97 -11.43
C GLU A 30 -0.11 5.23 -12.14
N ALA A 31 0.34 5.46 -13.38
CA ALA A 31 -0.05 6.63 -14.19
C ALA A 31 0.06 7.97 -13.43
N GLY A 32 1.08 8.12 -12.60
CA GLY A 32 1.31 9.33 -11.79
C GLY A 32 0.44 9.45 -10.52
N ARG A 33 -0.44 8.48 -10.23
CA ARG A 33 -1.32 8.47 -9.06
C ARG A 33 -0.92 7.37 -8.07
N TRP A 34 -1.09 7.63 -6.78
CA TRP A 34 -0.87 6.63 -5.74
C TRP A 34 -2.14 5.81 -5.48
N ARG A 35 -1.98 4.50 -5.39
CA ARG A 35 -3.03 3.55 -5.01
C ARG A 35 -2.47 2.51 -4.02
N LEU A 36 -3.38 1.82 -3.34
CA LEU A 36 -3.04 0.67 -2.51
C LEU A 36 -3.25 -0.62 -3.30
N GLU A 37 -2.21 -1.42 -3.39
CA GLU A 37 -2.25 -2.79 -3.91
C GLU A 37 -2.45 -3.74 -2.73
N LYS A 38 -3.47 -4.60 -2.83
CA LYS A 38 -3.78 -5.61 -1.81
C LYS A 38 -3.03 -6.91 -2.15
N PRO A 39 -2.60 -7.70 -1.15
CA PRO A 39 -2.05 -9.02 -1.40
C PRO A 39 -3.13 -9.96 -1.97
N ALA A 40 -2.73 -10.94 -2.79
CA ALA A 40 -3.63 -11.84 -3.50
C ALA A 40 -4.56 -12.63 -2.57
N ASP A 41 -4.08 -12.98 -1.38
CA ASP A 41 -4.80 -13.72 -0.34
C ASP A 41 -5.76 -12.86 0.49
N MET A 42 -5.77 -11.53 0.29
CA MET A 42 -6.71 -10.67 1.01
C MET A 42 -8.13 -10.88 0.45
N PRO A 43 -9.14 -11.20 1.29
CA PRO A 43 -10.49 -11.38 0.82
C PRO A 43 -10.94 -10.13 0.07
N ARG A 44 -11.41 -10.32 -1.17
CA ARG A 44 -11.89 -9.24 -2.05
C ARG A 44 -13.16 -8.63 -1.47
N GLY A 45 -13.00 -7.79 -0.44
CA GLY A 45 -14.05 -6.91 0.02
C GLY A 45 -14.45 -5.98 -1.12
N ARG A 46 -15.74 -5.99 -1.46
CA ARG A 46 -16.40 -5.17 -2.50
C ARG A 46 -16.44 -3.68 -2.11
N GLY A 47 -15.32 -3.15 -1.62
CA GLY A 47 -15.17 -1.74 -1.28
C GLY A 47 -14.73 -0.96 -2.51
N PRO A 48 -15.20 0.29 -2.68
CA PRO A 48 -14.75 1.14 -3.77
C PRO A 48 -13.22 1.23 -3.77
N ALA A 49 -12.63 1.28 -4.96
CA ALA A 49 -11.20 1.54 -5.10
C ALA A 49 -10.87 2.80 -4.28
N PRO A 50 -9.85 2.75 -3.40
CA PRO A 50 -9.54 3.90 -2.56
C PRO A 50 -9.32 5.11 -3.48
N THR A 51 -10.01 6.21 -3.13
CA THR A 51 -9.89 7.52 -3.77
C THR A 51 -8.41 7.82 -4.03
N PRO A 52 -8.03 8.43 -5.18
CA PRO A 52 -6.62 8.68 -5.50
C PRO A 52 -5.90 9.30 -4.32
N ILE A 53 -4.86 8.61 -3.85
CA ILE A 53 -4.11 9.03 -2.67
C ILE A 53 -3.28 10.26 -3.07
N GLN A 54 -3.45 11.35 -2.35
CA GLN A 54 -2.67 12.57 -2.57
C GLN A 54 -1.18 12.29 -2.36
N ASP A 55 -0.32 12.88 -3.21
CA ASP A 55 1.13 12.66 -3.19
C ASP A 55 1.76 13.00 -1.82
N ARG A 56 1.30 14.11 -1.21
CA ARG A 56 1.71 14.51 0.15
C ARG A 56 1.42 13.42 1.19
N THR A 57 0.23 12.81 1.12
CA THR A 57 -0.20 11.76 2.05
C THR A 57 0.58 10.47 1.83
N ALA A 58 0.80 10.08 0.58
CA ALA A 58 1.60 8.91 0.24
C ALA A 58 3.04 9.05 0.75
N ARG A 59 3.70 10.19 0.49
CA ARG A 59 5.05 10.45 0.98
C ARG A 59 5.14 10.44 2.50
N ALA A 60 4.17 11.06 3.18
CA ALA A 60 4.13 11.05 4.65
C ALA A 60 3.97 9.63 5.21
N ALA A 61 3.15 8.79 4.59
CA ALA A 61 3.00 7.39 4.99
C ALA A 61 4.29 6.58 4.74
N ILE A 62 4.95 6.79 3.59
CA ILE A 62 6.23 6.13 3.26
C ILE A 62 7.32 6.52 4.27
N ALA A 63 7.44 7.81 4.59
CA ALA A 63 8.38 8.30 5.60
C ALA A 63 8.09 7.72 7.00
N ALA A 64 6.83 7.43 7.29
CA ALA A 64 6.39 6.77 8.53
C ALA A 64 6.52 5.23 8.50
N GLY A 65 6.99 4.63 7.41
CA GLY A 65 7.27 3.20 7.30
C GLY A 65 6.24 2.38 6.52
N ALA A 66 5.35 3.01 5.75
CA ALA A 66 4.47 2.28 4.82
C ALA A 66 5.29 1.61 3.71
N GLN A 67 4.91 0.37 3.39
CA GLN A 67 5.54 -0.43 2.34
C GLN A 67 5.17 0.11 0.96
N THR A 68 6.18 0.26 0.10
CA THR A 68 6.00 0.59 -1.32
C THR A 68 6.19 -0.66 -2.19
N GLY A 69 5.49 -0.72 -3.31
CA GLY A 69 5.67 -1.74 -4.33
C GLY A 69 5.95 -1.11 -5.70
N ALA A 70 6.50 -1.90 -6.61
CA ALA A 70 6.30 -1.66 -8.03
C ALA A 70 4.86 -2.05 -8.39
N PRO A 71 4.17 -1.36 -9.33
CA PRO A 71 2.90 -1.86 -9.83
C PRO A 71 3.10 -3.31 -10.25
N ALA A 72 2.21 -4.22 -9.84
CA ALA A 72 2.29 -5.60 -10.28
C ALA A 72 2.36 -5.63 -11.81
N ASP A 73 3.55 -5.91 -12.35
CA ASP A 73 3.71 -6.25 -13.74
C ASP A 73 2.82 -7.46 -13.96
N LEU A 74 1.71 -7.26 -14.67
CA LEU A 74 0.77 -8.32 -15.08
C LEU A 74 1.47 -9.40 -15.93
N PHE A 75 2.75 -9.23 -16.24
CA PHE A 75 3.63 -10.15 -16.95
C PHE A 75 4.63 -10.90 -16.07
N THR A 76 4.72 -10.66 -14.76
CA THR A 76 5.56 -11.47 -13.85
C THR A 76 4.77 -12.65 -13.29
N THR A 77 4.14 -13.42 -14.18
CA THR A 77 3.70 -14.79 -13.90
C THR A 77 4.42 -15.74 -14.84
N ASP A 78 5.76 -15.72 -14.84
CA ASP A 78 6.58 -16.87 -15.22
C ASP A 78 8.06 -16.52 -14.97
N HIS A 79 8.70 -17.16 -13.99
CA HIS A 79 10.01 -17.79 -14.20
C HIS A 79 10.54 -18.47 -12.93
N ARG A 80 10.47 -19.80 -12.98
CA ARG A 80 11.43 -20.80 -12.47
C ARG A 80 11.59 -20.99 -10.96
N GLN A 81 10.76 -21.89 -10.41
CA GLN A 81 11.30 -22.96 -9.55
C GLN A 81 11.93 -24.02 -10.45
N ALA A 82 13.26 -23.97 -10.60
CA ALA A 82 14.08 -25.10 -11.02
C ALA A 82 15.53 -24.81 -10.62
N ALA A 83 15.91 -25.28 -9.43
CA ALA A 83 17.26 -25.69 -9.07
C ALA A 83 17.16 -26.60 -7.84
#